data_AF-A0A096LVM8-F1
#
_entry.id   AF-A0A096LVM8-F1
#
_cell.length_a   1.000
_cell.length_b   1.000
_cell.length_c   1.000
_cell.angle_alpha   90.00
_cell.angle_beta   90.00
_cell.angle_gamma   90.00
#
_symmetry.space_group_name_H-M   'P 1'
#
loop_
_entity.id
_entity.type
_entity.pdbx_description
1 polymer ?
#
loop_
_entity_poly.entity_id
_entity_poly.type
_entity_poly.pdbx_seq_one_letter_code
_entity_poly.pdbx_strand_id
1 'polypeptide(L)'
;LPKIENYILSSMAKDNFLITNTIKAWNILKKMFGQNKNFSCLTTLVDNPDLTVEGAGPDLRSWRDAGVARMHDLWHSGKFKTFEELRTQYGIASRDFYKYLQLRHYVKAKTDSLEVDCYLLDKAILDCHKRGRFVSRFYAELQTLRKDNLENLRSTWNRTLKSTIDSEAWEDILTLPSRISVCNRYKEMQYNILHNVYISPYIYSKYTPGSSPNCPKCKVATGTRIHCLWECKIIEAFWQAVCHEISSAIGQTVHPGPVLCLLGLIPTHLGTHKETVQLLLMLARKVIMVKWIGCDAPSIQLWKNLFSEVIVLERLRYSLDGKFYTFKRRWEHVLNYFKINK
;
A
#
# COMPACT_ATOMS: atom_id res chain seq x y z
N LEU A 1 -9.82 -11.42 -19.56
CA LEU A 1 -11.13 -11.04 -20.07
C LEU A 1 -11.72 -12.24 -20.81
N PRO A 2 -12.60 -12.99 -20.14
CA PRO A 2 -12.92 -14.45 -20.10
C PRO A 2 -13.06 -15.24 -21.40
N LYS A 3 -12.78 -14.63 -22.55
CA LYS A 3 -11.96 -15.32 -23.54
C LYS A 3 -10.65 -15.83 -22.93
N ILE A 4 -10.12 -15.19 -21.90
CA ILE A 4 -8.76 -15.42 -21.39
C ILE A 4 -8.55 -16.75 -20.66
N GLU A 5 -9.48 -17.30 -19.88
CA GLU A 5 -9.27 -18.66 -19.32
C GLU A 5 -9.28 -19.72 -20.43
N ASN A 6 -10.06 -19.49 -21.49
CA ASN A 6 -10.09 -20.35 -22.68
C ASN A 6 -8.95 -20.08 -23.67
N TYR A 7 -8.41 -18.86 -23.69
CA TYR A 7 -7.22 -18.49 -24.47
C TYR A 7 -5.98 -19.10 -23.84
N ILE A 8 -5.89 -19.15 -22.49
CA ILE A 8 -4.86 -19.90 -21.76
C ILE A 8 -4.91 -21.39 -22.10
N LEU A 9 -6.08 -21.95 -22.46
CA LEU A 9 -6.16 -23.34 -22.95
C LEU A 9 -5.78 -23.50 -24.43
N SER A 10 -5.74 -22.42 -25.23
CA SER A 10 -5.18 -22.45 -26.58
C SER A 10 -3.65 -22.48 -26.50
N SER A 11 -3.02 -23.38 -27.27
CA SER A 11 -1.56 -23.53 -27.30
C SER A 11 -0.82 -22.21 -27.56
N MET A 12 -1.39 -21.33 -28.40
CA MET A 12 -0.80 -20.05 -28.80
C MET A 12 -0.63 -19.02 -27.67
N ALA A 13 -1.45 -19.06 -26.61
CA ALA A 13 -1.38 -18.06 -25.54
C ALA A 13 -0.43 -18.45 -24.41
N LYS A 14 -0.27 -19.75 -24.15
CA LYS A 14 0.67 -20.28 -23.14
C LYS A 14 2.11 -19.93 -23.50
N ASP A 15 2.42 -19.89 -24.79
CA ASP A 15 3.76 -19.60 -25.29
C ASP A 15 4.08 -18.10 -25.36
N ASN A 16 3.07 -17.23 -25.22
CA ASN A 16 3.27 -15.78 -25.25
C ASN A 16 3.46 -15.22 -23.83
N PHE A 17 4.71 -14.89 -23.51
CA PHE A 17 5.12 -14.33 -22.21
C PHE A 17 4.34 -13.07 -21.81
N LEU A 18 4.10 -12.14 -22.75
CA LEU A 18 3.41 -10.88 -22.46
C LEU A 18 1.94 -11.11 -22.12
N ILE A 19 1.26 -11.95 -22.90
CA ILE A 19 -0.15 -12.29 -22.68
C ILE A 19 -0.29 -13.00 -21.34
N THR A 20 0.55 -14.01 -21.07
CA THR A 20 0.51 -14.78 -19.82
C THR A 20 0.72 -13.90 -18.59
N ASN A 21 1.73 -13.01 -18.60
CA ASN A 21 1.98 -12.13 -17.45
C ASN A 21 0.91 -11.05 -17.27
N THR A 22 0.37 -10.50 -18.36
CA THR A 22 -0.74 -9.54 -18.29
C THR A 22 -1.98 -10.17 -17.65
N ILE A 23 -2.26 -11.42 -17.98
CA ILE A 23 -3.38 -12.18 -17.39
C ILE A 23 -3.13 -12.46 -15.90
N LYS A 24 -1.91 -12.87 -15.54
CA LYS A 24 -1.55 -13.08 -14.13
C LYS A 24 -1.75 -11.79 -13.33
N ALA A 25 -1.24 -10.66 -13.83
CA ALA A 25 -1.42 -9.35 -13.19
C ALA A 25 -2.90 -8.99 -13.06
N TRP A 26 -3.69 -9.22 -14.11
CA TRP A 26 -5.14 -8.98 -14.09
C TRP A 26 -5.85 -9.80 -13.01
N ASN A 27 -5.49 -11.07 -12.86
CA ASN A 27 -6.08 -11.94 -11.86
C ASN A 27 -5.68 -11.53 -10.43
N ILE A 28 -4.46 -11.02 -10.19
CA ILE A 28 -4.12 -10.51 -8.84
C ILE A 28 -4.90 -9.23 -8.56
N LEU A 29 -5.08 -8.33 -9.56
CA LEU A 29 -5.90 -7.14 -9.40
C LEU A 29 -7.33 -7.51 -9.02
N LYS A 30 -7.97 -8.45 -9.74
CA LYS A 30 -9.31 -8.93 -9.39
C LYS A 30 -9.40 -9.42 -7.93
N LYS A 31 -8.43 -10.22 -7.49
CA LYS A 31 -8.34 -10.67 -6.08
C LYS A 31 -8.21 -9.50 -5.11
N MET A 32 -7.36 -8.51 -5.41
CA MET A 32 -7.18 -7.32 -4.58
C MET A 32 -8.47 -6.52 -4.40
N PHE A 33 -9.33 -6.48 -5.42
CA PHE A 33 -10.63 -5.80 -5.37
C PHE A 33 -11.79 -6.71 -4.93
N GLY A 34 -11.51 -7.93 -4.42
CA GLY A 34 -12.52 -8.86 -3.93
C GLY A 34 -13.39 -9.51 -5.03
N GLN A 35 -13.01 -9.38 -6.31
CA GLN A 35 -13.65 -10.06 -7.44
C GLN A 35 -13.11 -11.48 -7.55
N ASN A 36 -13.51 -12.34 -6.61
CA ASN A 36 -13.01 -13.71 -6.49
C ASN A 36 -13.69 -14.72 -7.42
N LYS A 37 -14.79 -14.34 -8.09
CA LYS A 37 -15.49 -15.23 -9.02
C LYS A 37 -14.93 -15.12 -10.43
N ASN A 38 -14.83 -16.25 -11.13
CA ASN A 38 -14.42 -16.36 -12.54
C ASN A 38 -15.51 -15.83 -13.48
N PHE A 39 -15.92 -14.58 -13.28
CA PHE A 39 -16.81 -13.88 -14.17
C PHE A 39 -16.11 -12.63 -14.68
N SER A 40 -16.38 -12.28 -15.92
CA SER A 40 -16.04 -10.96 -16.42
C SER A 40 -16.91 -10.58 -17.61
N CYS A 41 -17.36 -9.34 -17.61
CA CYS A 41 -18.29 -8.84 -18.62
C CYS A 41 -17.61 -8.71 -20.00
N LEU A 42 -16.29 -8.88 -20.07
CA LEU A 42 -15.52 -8.83 -21.30
C LEU A 42 -15.42 -10.20 -22.01
N THR A 43 -16.15 -11.22 -21.52
CA THR A 43 -16.30 -12.51 -22.24
C THR A 43 -17.06 -12.30 -23.53
N THR A 44 -16.74 -13.07 -24.58
CA THR A 44 -17.67 -13.24 -25.69
C THR A 44 -18.82 -14.15 -25.30
N LEU A 45 -20.00 -13.93 -25.89
CA LEU A 45 -21.14 -14.82 -25.71
C LEU A 45 -21.02 -16.07 -26.57
N VAL A 46 -20.48 -15.91 -27.78
CA VAL A 46 -20.23 -17.01 -28.73
C VAL A 46 -18.90 -17.70 -28.41
N ASP A 47 -18.87 -19.02 -28.60
CA ASP A 47 -17.74 -19.92 -28.35
C ASP A 47 -17.22 -19.85 -26.91
N ASN A 48 -18.14 -19.61 -25.96
CA ASN A 48 -17.82 -19.62 -24.55
C ASN A 48 -18.08 -21.02 -23.95
N PRO A 49 -17.03 -21.80 -23.61
CA PRO A 49 -17.17 -23.13 -23.02
C PRO A 49 -17.89 -23.11 -21.67
N ASP A 50 -17.87 -22.00 -20.93
CA ASP A 50 -18.63 -21.89 -19.68
C ASP A 50 -20.15 -21.84 -19.91
N LEU A 51 -20.58 -21.44 -21.12
CA LEU A 51 -21.99 -21.42 -21.56
C LEU A 51 -22.38 -22.67 -22.35
N THR A 52 -21.41 -23.49 -22.75
CA THR A 52 -21.60 -24.73 -23.50
C THR A 52 -21.31 -25.92 -22.59
N VAL A 53 -22.19 -26.14 -21.61
CA VAL A 53 -22.18 -27.38 -20.82
C VAL A 53 -22.64 -28.52 -21.74
N GLU A 54 -21.78 -29.52 -21.95
CA GLU A 54 -22.10 -30.80 -22.61
C GLU A 54 -22.73 -30.67 -24.02
N GLY A 55 -22.33 -29.66 -24.80
CA GLY A 55 -22.75 -29.52 -26.20
C GLY A 55 -24.17 -28.97 -26.42
N ALA A 56 -24.89 -28.58 -25.37
CA ALA A 56 -26.27 -28.09 -25.42
C ALA A 56 -26.42 -26.60 -25.01
N GLY A 57 -25.41 -25.77 -25.31
CA GLY A 57 -25.47 -24.33 -25.05
C GLY A 57 -26.37 -23.58 -26.05
N PRO A 58 -26.88 -22.39 -25.71
CA PRO A 58 -27.65 -21.58 -26.66
C PRO A 58 -26.79 -21.21 -27.88
N ASP A 59 -27.30 -21.43 -29.09
CA ASP A 59 -26.70 -20.84 -30.28
C ASP A 59 -26.96 -19.34 -30.30
N LEU A 60 -25.90 -18.58 -30.00
CA LEU A 60 -25.88 -17.12 -29.90
C LEU A 60 -25.19 -16.46 -31.11
N ARG A 61 -24.96 -17.19 -32.22
CA ARG A 61 -24.35 -16.60 -33.42
C ARG A 61 -25.22 -15.48 -33.99
N SER A 62 -26.53 -15.69 -34.06
CA SER A 62 -27.49 -14.67 -34.49
C SER A 62 -27.47 -13.42 -33.60
N TRP A 63 -27.21 -13.58 -32.30
CA TRP A 63 -27.11 -12.47 -31.35
C TRP A 63 -25.84 -11.65 -31.56
N ARG A 64 -24.71 -12.31 -31.82
CA ARG A 64 -23.45 -11.64 -32.18
C ARG A 64 -23.59 -10.84 -33.45
N ASP A 65 -24.23 -11.41 -34.47
CA ASP A 65 -24.41 -10.76 -35.76
C ASP A 65 -25.38 -9.56 -35.64
N ALA A 66 -26.33 -9.62 -34.69
CA ALA A 66 -27.17 -8.51 -34.27
C ALA A 66 -26.47 -7.46 -33.37
N GLY A 67 -25.20 -7.65 -33.03
CA GLY A 67 -24.39 -6.72 -32.25
C GLY A 67 -24.23 -7.06 -30.76
N VAL A 68 -24.83 -8.15 -30.26
CA VAL A 68 -24.66 -8.65 -28.89
C VAL A 68 -23.53 -9.68 -28.87
N ALA A 69 -22.29 -9.21 -28.89
CA ALA A 69 -21.12 -10.07 -29.04
C ALA A 69 -20.49 -10.50 -27.69
N ARG A 70 -20.61 -9.66 -26.66
CA ARG A 70 -19.94 -9.82 -25.38
C ARG A 70 -20.93 -9.71 -24.23
N MET A 71 -20.54 -10.28 -23.09
CA MET A 71 -21.38 -10.30 -21.89
C MET A 71 -21.78 -8.87 -21.46
N HIS A 72 -20.89 -7.88 -21.56
CA HIS A 72 -21.19 -6.48 -21.24
C HIS A 72 -22.33 -5.86 -22.07
N ASP A 73 -22.63 -6.39 -23.25
CA ASP A 73 -23.71 -5.88 -24.12
C ASP A 73 -25.10 -6.17 -23.53
N LEU A 74 -25.18 -7.11 -22.57
CA LEU A 74 -26.37 -7.45 -21.80
C LEU A 74 -26.64 -6.47 -20.64
N TRP A 75 -25.77 -5.49 -20.39
CA TRP A 75 -25.98 -4.47 -19.36
C TRP A 75 -26.24 -3.10 -19.98
N HIS A 76 -27.07 -2.30 -19.33
CA HIS A 76 -27.23 -0.88 -19.60
C HIS A 76 -27.31 -0.10 -18.30
N SER A 77 -26.52 0.96 -18.17
CA SER A 77 -26.50 1.84 -16.98
C SER A 77 -26.41 1.07 -15.65
N GLY A 78 -25.74 -0.09 -15.69
CA GLY A 78 -25.51 -0.92 -14.52
C GLY A 78 -26.59 -1.90 -14.12
N LYS A 79 -27.63 -2.04 -14.93
CA LYS A 79 -28.67 -3.07 -14.78
C LYS A 79 -28.57 -4.08 -15.92
N PHE A 80 -28.85 -5.34 -15.60
CA PHE A 80 -29.01 -6.37 -16.62
C PHE A 80 -30.25 -6.05 -17.44
N LYS A 81 -30.09 -5.97 -18.77
CA LYS A 81 -31.18 -5.64 -19.70
C LYS A 81 -32.25 -6.70 -19.62
N THR A 82 -33.50 -6.26 -19.69
CA THR A 82 -34.64 -7.13 -19.92
C THR A 82 -34.62 -7.66 -21.35
N PHE A 83 -35.36 -8.74 -21.59
CA PHE A 83 -35.49 -9.28 -22.94
C PHE A 83 -36.13 -8.28 -23.92
N GLU A 84 -37.08 -7.47 -23.45
CA GLU A 84 -37.76 -6.48 -24.29
C GLU A 84 -36.82 -5.35 -24.72
N GLU A 85 -35.92 -4.92 -23.82
CA GLU A 85 -34.87 -3.94 -24.14
C GLU A 85 -33.88 -4.51 -25.16
N LEU A 86 -33.48 -5.78 -25.02
CA LEU A 86 -32.62 -6.44 -25.99
C LEU A 86 -33.29 -6.58 -27.36
N ARG A 87 -34.59 -6.90 -27.39
CA ARG A 87 -35.36 -6.96 -28.64
C ARG A 87 -35.45 -5.59 -29.31
N THR A 88 -35.76 -4.55 -28.55
CA THR A 88 -35.92 -3.19 -29.07
C THR A 88 -34.60 -2.63 -29.58
N GLN A 89 -33.50 -2.88 -28.85
CA GLN A 89 -32.19 -2.33 -29.19
C GLN A 89 -31.47 -3.09 -30.31
N TYR A 90 -31.54 -4.43 -30.32
CA TYR A 90 -30.75 -5.27 -31.21
C TYR A 90 -31.59 -6.10 -32.20
N GLY A 91 -32.92 -5.99 -32.18
CA GLY A 91 -33.78 -6.74 -33.10
C GLY A 91 -33.83 -8.25 -32.83
N ILE A 92 -33.63 -8.68 -31.58
CA ILE A 92 -33.61 -10.11 -31.21
C ILE A 92 -34.99 -10.75 -31.39
N ALA A 93 -35.05 -11.91 -32.03
CA ALA A 93 -36.31 -12.61 -32.29
C ALA A 93 -36.98 -13.08 -30.98
N SER A 94 -38.31 -12.96 -30.88
CA SER A 94 -39.09 -13.37 -29.70
C SER A 94 -38.90 -14.86 -29.31
N ARG A 95 -38.59 -15.72 -30.28
CA ARG A 95 -38.29 -17.14 -30.07
C ARG A 95 -37.03 -17.40 -29.23
N ASP A 96 -36.13 -16.41 -29.11
CA ASP A 96 -34.88 -16.53 -28.36
C ASP A 96 -35.03 -16.20 -26.86
N PHE A 97 -36.26 -16.03 -26.36
CA PHE A 97 -36.51 -15.75 -24.94
C PHE A 97 -35.89 -16.81 -24.01
N TYR A 98 -35.92 -18.08 -24.41
CA TYR A 98 -35.30 -19.14 -23.62
C TYR A 98 -33.78 -18.99 -23.53
N LYS A 99 -33.11 -18.56 -24.62
CA LYS A 99 -31.66 -18.29 -24.63
C LYS A 99 -31.30 -17.15 -23.67
N TYR A 100 -32.14 -16.12 -23.60
CA TYR A 100 -32.02 -15.05 -22.63
C TYR A 100 -32.10 -15.56 -21.18
N LEU A 101 -33.06 -16.45 -20.88
CA LEU A 101 -33.19 -17.03 -19.54
C LEU A 101 -31.97 -17.87 -19.15
N GLN A 102 -31.40 -18.65 -20.08
CA GLN A 102 -30.17 -19.40 -19.86
C GLN A 102 -28.99 -18.48 -19.52
N LEU A 103 -28.81 -17.40 -20.28
CA LEU A 103 -27.77 -16.40 -20.01
C LEU A 103 -27.96 -15.74 -18.63
N ARG A 104 -29.19 -15.33 -18.31
CA ARG A 104 -29.50 -14.71 -17.02
C ARG A 104 -29.23 -15.68 -15.86
N HIS A 105 -29.58 -16.95 -16.02
CA HIS A 105 -29.31 -17.99 -15.03
C HIS A 105 -27.81 -18.20 -14.81
N TYR A 106 -27.04 -18.31 -15.91
CA TYR A 106 -25.59 -18.44 -15.86
C TYR A 106 -24.93 -17.27 -15.11
N VAL A 107 -25.30 -16.04 -15.45
CA VAL A 107 -24.76 -14.85 -14.78
C VAL A 107 -25.09 -14.89 -13.29
N LYS A 108 -26.35 -15.18 -12.92
CA LYS A 108 -26.75 -15.30 -11.50
C LYS A 108 -26.02 -16.41 -10.75
N ALA A 109 -25.60 -17.49 -11.42
CA ALA A 109 -24.80 -18.54 -10.79
C ALA A 109 -23.35 -18.08 -10.53
N LYS A 110 -22.81 -17.20 -11.40
CA LYS A 110 -21.42 -16.73 -11.34
C LYS A 110 -21.25 -15.38 -10.65
N THR A 111 -22.32 -14.64 -10.37
CA THR A 111 -22.29 -13.33 -9.68
C THR A 111 -23.22 -13.36 -8.47
N ASP A 112 -22.83 -12.70 -7.36
CA ASP A 112 -23.72 -12.59 -6.17
C ASP A 112 -24.90 -11.62 -6.41
N SER A 113 -24.75 -10.70 -7.38
CA SER A 113 -25.77 -9.73 -7.81
C SER A 113 -25.67 -9.50 -9.32
N LEU A 114 -26.79 -9.11 -9.95
CA LEU A 114 -26.84 -8.67 -11.35
C LEU A 114 -26.43 -7.20 -11.52
N GLU A 115 -26.03 -6.52 -10.44
CA GLU A 115 -25.61 -5.12 -10.39
C GLU A 115 -24.11 -4.90 -10.71
N VAL A 116 -23.73 -3.66 -11.02
CA VAL A 116 -22.39 -3.22 -11.50
C VAL A 116 -21.22 -3.69 -10.65
N ASP A 117 -21.43 -3.85 -9.35
CA ASP A 117 -20.35 -4.10 -8.39
C ASP A 117 -19.56 -5.38 -8.71
N CYS A 118 -20.17 -6.31 -9.45
CA CYS A 118 -19.50 -7.55 -9.85
C CYS A 118 -18.45 -7.39 -10.98
N TYR A 119 -18.30 -6.22 -11.63
CA TYR A 119 -17.35 -6.02 -12.73
C TYR A 119 -16.70 -4.63 -12.83
N LEU A 120 -16.64 -3.85 -11.74
CA LEU A 120 -16.08 -2.49 -11.72
C LEU A 120 -14.72 -2.33 -12.46
N LEU A 121 -13.86 -3.33 -12.36
CA LEU A 121 -12.54 -3.35 -12.99
C LEU A 121 -12.62 -3.50 -14.52
N ASP A 122 -13.53 -4.35 -15.00
CA ASP A 122 -13.81 -4.51 -16.44
C ASP A 122 -14.47 -3.26 -17.02
N LYS A 123 -15.38 -2.64 -16.25
CA LYS A 123 -16.01 -1.36 -16.61
C LYS A 123 -14.94 -0.26 -16.76
N ALA A 124 -14.02 -0.17 -15.80
CA ALA A 124 -12.91 0.78 -15.87
C ALA A 124 -12.08 0.60 -17.15
N ILE A 125 -11.79 -0.63 -17.58
CA ILE A 125 -11.13 -0.89 -18.87
C ILE A 125 -11.96 -0.35 -20.05
N LEU A 126 -13.25 -0.68 -20.11
CA LEU A 126 -14.12 -0.28 -21.22
C LEU A 126 -14.23 1.24 -21.33
N ASP A 127 -14.41 1.91 -20.20
CA ASP A 127 -14.58 3.36 -20.14
C ASP A 127 -13.27 4.09 -20.50
N CYS A 128 -12.13 3.54 -20.08
CA CYS A 128 -10.81 4.09 -20.41
C CYS A 128 -10.43 3.86 -21.88
N HIS A 129 -10.78 2.71 -22.46
CA HIS A 129 -10.41 2.36 -23.83
C HIS A 129 -11.05 3.30 -24.87
N LYS A 130 -12.30 3.73 -24.64
CA LYS A 130 -13.06 4.58 -25.57
C LYS A 130 -12.57 6.03 -25.65
N ARG A 131 -11.74 6.50 -24.72
CA ARG A 131 -11.53 7.95 -24.47
C ARG A 131 -10.07 8.43 -24.51
N GLY A 132 -9.16 7.63 -25.06
CA GLY A 132 -7.72 7.95 -25.13
C GLY A 132 -7.04 8.06 -23.75
N ARG A 133 -5.70 8.18 -23.72
CA ARG A 133 -4.90 8.22 -22.47
C ARG A 133 -5.20 7.05 -21.53
N PHE A 134 -5.35 5.85 -22.09
CA PHE A 134 -5.77 4.64 -21.40
C PHE A 134 -5.01 4.41 -20.09
N VAL A 135 -3.67 4.45 -20.13
CA VAL A 135 -2.82 4.16 -18.96
C VAL A 135 -3.11 5.09 -17.79
N SER A 136 -3.09 6.41 -18.00
CA SER A 136 -3.28 7.38 -16.92
C SER A 136 -4.70 7.34 -16.34
N ARG A 137 -5.71 7.17 -17.20
CA ARG A 137 -7.12 7.09 -16.76
C ARG A 137 -7.40 5.80 -16.02
N PHE A 138 -6.91 4.68 -16.55
CA PHE A 138 -7.06 3.39 -15.91
C PHE A 138 -6.37 3.38 -14.55
N TYR A 139 -5.18 3.99 -14.43
CA TYR A 139 -4.51 4.15 -13.14
C TYR A 139 -5.32 5.01 -12.16
N ALA A 140 -5.92 6.12 -12.61
CA ALA A 140 -6.80 6.93 -11.76
C ALA A 140 -8.04 6.15 -11.28
N GLU A 141 -8.69 5.38 -12.16
CA GLU A 141 -9.81 4.50 -11.79
C GLU A 141 -9.37 3.38 -10.82
N LEU A 142 -8.16 2.83 -10.98
CA LEU A 142 -7.63 1.87 -10.01
C LEU A 142 -7.44 2.50 -8.63
N GLN A 143 -7.05 3.78 -8.57
CA GLN A 143 -6.92 4.51 -7.30
C GLN A 143 -8.29 4.75 -6.65
N THR A 144 -9.32 5.12 -7.41
CA THR A 144 -10.68 5.34 -6.86
C THR A 144 -11.31 4.04 -6.37
N LEU A 145 -11.07 2.92 -7.05
CA LEU A 145 -11.57 1.60 -6.65
C LEU A 145 -10.84 1.03 -5.44
N ARG A 146 -9.65 1.54 -5.11
CA ARG A 146 -8.82 1.00 -4.03
C ARG A 146 -9.47 1.33 -2.70
N LYS A 147 -9.99 0.31 -2.01
CA LYS A 147 -10.34 0.45 -0.60
C LYS A 147 -9.07 0.70 0.20
N ASP A 148 -9.02 1.81 0.92
CA ASP A 148 -7.85 2.21 1.70
C ASP A 148 -7.58 1.24 2.84
N ASN A 149 -6.71 0.26 2.59
CA ASN A 149 -6.09 -0.56 3.65
C ASN A 149 -5.23 0.28 4.61
N LEU A 150 -5.03 1.57 4.31
CA LEU A 150 -4.32 2.52 5.16
C LEU A 150 -5.11 2.83 6.44
N GLU A 151 -6.44 2.75 6.42
CA GLU A 151 -7.25 2.93 7.62
C GLU A 151 -7.05 1.78 8.61
N ASN A 152 -6.93 0.55 8.11
CA ASN A 152 -6.59 -0.62 8.93
C ASN A 152 -5.19 -0.50 9.54
N LEU A 153 -4.25 0.11 8.81
CA LEU A 153 -2.92 0.40 9.35
C LEU A 153 -2.98 1.47 10.45
N ARG A 154 -3.76 2.55 10.25
CA ARG A 154 -4.01 3.59 11.26
C ARG A 154 -4.62 3.01 12.53
N SER A 155 -5.68 2.22 12.40
CA SER A 155 -6.34 1.58 13.54
C SER A 155 -5.42 0.62 14.30
N THR A 156 -4.55 -0.10 13.58
CA THR A 156 -3.52 -0.96 14.18
C THR A 156 -2.52 -0.14 14.99
N TRP A 157 -2.05 0.99 14.47
CA TRP A 157 -1.15 1.90 15.21
C TRP A 157 -1.83 2.54 16.42
N ASN A 158 -3.07 3.01 16.29
CA ASN A 158 -3.84 3.57 17.40
C ASN A 158 -3.98 2.56 18.56
N ARG A 159 -4.32 1.31 18.24
CA ARG A 159 -4.41 0.22 19.23
C ARG A 159 -3.06 -0.11 19.86
N THR A 160 -2.01 -0.18 19.06
CA THR A 160 -0.67 -0.58 19.53
C THR A 160 -0.03 0.49 20.41
N LEU A 161 -0.16 1.77 20.03
CA LEU A 161 0.43 2.90 20.75
C LEU A 161 -0.50 3.48 21.82
N LYS A 162 -1.74 2.97 21.94
CA LYS A 162 -2.80 3.50 22.82
C LYS A 162 -2.94 5.01 22.68
N SER A 163 -2.86 5.50 21.44
CA SER A 163 -2.86 6.92 21.09
C SER A 163 -3.90 7.17 20.01
N THR A 164 -4.51 8.35 20.01
CA THR A 164 -5.46 8.77 18.98
C THR A 164 -4.73 9.56 17.89
N ILE A 165 -4.56 8.96 16.71
CA ILE A 165 -4.05 9.62 15.51
C ILE A 165 -5.25 9.95 14.62
N ASP A 166 -5.52 11.25 14.44
CA ASP A 166 -6.57 11.73 13.53
C ASP A 166 -6.16 11.60 12.05
N SER A 167 -7.05 12.00 11.14
CA SER A 167 -6.81 11.84 9.70
C SER A 167 -5.72 12.77 9.17
N GLU A 168 -5.61 13.99 9.68
CA GLU A 168 -4.61 14.96 9.22
C GLU A 168 -3.20 14.55 9.67
N ALA A 169 -3.07 14.19 10.94
CA ALA A 169 -1.84 13.63 11.50
C ALA A 169 -1.43 12.34 10.79
N TRP A 170 -2.40 11.51 10.39
CA TRP A 170 -2.11 10.28 9.66
C TRP A 170 -1.55 10.54 8.26
N GLU A 171 -2.07 11.51 7.52
CA GLU A 171 -1.51 11.91 6.22
C GLU A 171 -0.07 12.45 6.36
N ASP A 172 0.20 13.22 7.42
CA ASP A 172 1.55 13.69 7.73
C ASP A 172 2.51 12.51 7.99
N ILE A 173 2.06 11.50 8.73
CA ILE A 173 2.82 10.27 8.99
C ILE A 173 3.05 9.46 7.71
N LEU A 174 2.03 9.32 6.85
CA LEU A 174 2.10 8.57 5.59
C LEU A 174 3.06 9.23 4.58
N THR A 175 3.10 10.56 4.55
CA THR A 175 3.97 11.30 3.62
C THR A 175 5.40 11.42 4.12
N LEU A 176 5.64 11.26 5.43
CA LEU A 176 6.97 11.42 6.04
C LEU A 176 8.09 10.61 5.35
N PRO A 177 7.96 9.30 5.04
CA PRO A 177 9.04 8.54 4.38
C PRO A 177 9.55 9.19 3.10
N SER A 178 8.69 9.90 2.36
CA SER A 178 9.09 10.56 1.12
C SER A 178 9.94 11.82 1.33
N ARG A 179 9.78 12.49 2.50
CA ARG A 179 10.36 13.81 2.82
C ARG A 179 11.46 13.77 3.88
N ILE A 180 11.57 12.68 4.64
CA ILE A 180 12.45 12.59 5.83
C ILE A 180 13.94 12.77 5.54
N SER A 181 14.40 12.42 4.34
CA SER A 181 15.78 12.58 3.90
C SER A 181 15.88 12.45 2.38
N VAL A 182 16.94 12.97 1.78
CA VAL A 182 17.29 12.67 0.37
C VAL A 182 17.79 11.24 0.19
N CYS A 183 18.34 10.61 1.23
CA CYS A 183 18.90 9.27 1.15
C CYS A 183 17.80 8.20 1.25
N ASN A 184 17.68 7.37 0.20
CA ASN A 184 16.67 6.32 0.11
C ASN A 184 16.72 5.31 1.26
N ARG A 185 17.89 5.06 1.86
CA ARG A 185 18.02 4.15 3.01
C ARG A 185 17.21 4.62 4.22
N TYR A 186 17.13 5.94 4.47
CA TYR A 186 16.32 6.48 5.57
C TYR A 186 14.82 6.50 5.22
N LYS A 187 14.49 6.77 3.94
CA LYS A 187 13.11 6.68 3.44
C LYS A 187 12.55 5.26 3.63
N GLU A 188 13.29 4.27 3.14
CA GLU A 188 12.96 2.85 3.27
C GLU A 188 12.86 2.42 4.73
N MET A 189 13.79 2.87 5.58
CA MET A 189 13.74 2.57 7.02
C MET A 189 12.43 3.06 7.66
N GLN A 190 12.06 4.33 7.42
CA GLN A 190 10.81 4.89 7.97
C GLN A 190 9.58 4.18 7.39
N TYR A 191 9.59 3.88 6.10
CA TYR A 191 8.54 3.11 5.44
C TYR A 191 8.36 1.72 6.08
N ASN A 192 9.47 1.00 6.30
CA ASN A 192 9.46 -0.32 6.90
C ASN A 192 9.00 -0.31 8.37
N ILE A 193 9.31 0.76 9.14
CA ILE A 193 8.75 0.97 10.47
C ILE A 193 7.23 1.15 10.35
N LEU A 194 6.78 2.12 9.55
CA LEU A 194 5.38 2.50 9.39
C LEU A 194 4.49 1.31 8.95
N HIS A 195 4.98 0.50 8.02
CA HIS A 195 4.25 -0.66 7.50
C HIS A 195 4.49 -1.96 8.29
N ASN A 196 5.18 -1.89 9.43
CA ASN A 196 5.48 -3.05 10.28
C ASN A 196 6.16 -4.19 9.50
N VAL A 197 7.15 -3.88 8.67
CA VAL A 197 7.81 -4.86 7.78
C VAL A 197 8.86 -5.68 8.52
N TYR A 198 9.59 -5.09 9.46
CA TYR A 198 10.70 -5.75 10.15
C TYR A 198 10.27 -7.04 10.86
N ILE A 199 11.04 -8.11 10.70
CA ILE A 199 10.81 -9.37 11.39
C ILE A 199 11.30 -9.22 12.83
N SER A 200 10.40 -9.40 13.82
CA SER A 200 10.78 -9.33 15.23
C SER A 200 11.32 -10.68 15.73
N PRO A 201 12.06 -10.70 16.85
CA PRO A 201 12.53 -11.96 17.46
C PRO A 201 11.44 -13.00 17.65
N TYR A 202 10.25 -12.58 18.11
CA TYR A 202 9.08 -13.46 18.24
C TYR A 202 8.60 -14.07 16.92
N ILE A 203 8.64 -13.31 15.83
CA ILE A 203 8.27 -13.83 14.50
C ILE A 203 9.38 -14.75 13.99
N TYR A 204 10.64 -14.35 14.15
CA TYR A 204 11.81 -15.12 13.75
C TYR A 204 11.85 -16.50 14.42
N SER A 205 11.52 -16.57 15.72
CA SER A 205 11.48 -17.83 16.48
C SER A 205 10.43 -18.82 15.99
N LYS A 206 9.42 -18.38 15.25
CA LYS A 206 8.44 -19.28 14.63
C LYS A 206 8.97 -19.97 13.36
N TYR A 207 9.92 -19.34 12.67
CA TYR A 207 10.49 -19.85 11.43
C TYR A 207 11.84 -20.55 11.63
N THR A 208 12.54 -20.28 12.73
CA THR A 208 13.89 -20.79 12.99
C THR A 208 13.93 -21.59 14.30
N PRO A 209 13.97 -22.93 14.24
CA PRO A 209 14.12 -23.78 15.41
C PRO A 209 15.35 -23.41 16.25
N GLY A 210 15.22 -23.45 17.58
CA GLY A 210 16.31 -23.15 18.52
C GLY A 210 16.57 -21.67 18.78
N SER A 211 15.87 -20.75 18.10
CA SER A 211 15.99 -19.31 18.38
C SER A 211 15.00 -18.83 19.45
N SER A 212 15.43 -17.87 20.28
CA SER A 212 14.61 -17.36 21.38
C SER A 212 13.56 -16.36 20.89
N PRO A 213 12.30 -16.45 21.36
CA PRO A 213 11.27 -15.44 21.08
C PRO A 213 11.49 -14.13 21.85
N ASN A 214 12.43 -14.09 22.80
CA ASN A 214 12.62 -12.97 23.69
C ASN A 214 13.36 -11.81 23.02
N CYS A 215 13.13 -10.61 23.54
CA CYS A 215 13.84 -9.41 23.10
C CYS A 215 15.35 -9.58 23.33
N PRO A 216 16.22 -9.36 22.33
CA PRO A 216 17.65 -9.57 22.46
C PRO A 216 18.32 -8.56 23.41
N LYS A 217 17.64 -7.44 23.69
CA LYS A 217 18.11 -6.38 24.61
C LYS A 217 17.86 -6.77 26.06
N CYS A 218 16.60 -6.84 26.47
CA CYS A 218 16.25 -7.08 27.86
C CYS A 218 16.31 -8.57 28.23
N LYS A 219 16.22 -9.48 27.25
CA LYS A 219 16.18 -10.95 27.41
C LYS A 219 15.02 -11.50 28.26
N VAL A 220 14.15 -10.63 28.80
CA VAL A 220 13.06 -10.99 29.71
C VAL A 220 11.73 -11.13 28.97
N ALA A 221 11.29 -10.10 28.25
CA ALA A 221 9.98 -10.09 27.60
C ALA A 221 10.04 -10.60 26.16
N THR A 222 8.90 -11.06 25.64
CA THR A 222 8.74 -11.45 24.24
C THR A 222 9.12 -10.30 23.31
N GLY A 223 10.01 -10.57 22.35
CA GLY A 223 10.49 -9.63 21.35
C GLY A 223 9.46 -9.38 20.25
N THR A 224 8.34 -8.74 20.60
CA THR A 224 7.40 -8.19 19.62
C THR A 224 8.04 -6.96 18.97
N ARG A 225 7.51 -6.55 17.80
CA ARG A 225 8.02 -5.36 17.09
C ARG A 225 7.97 -4.11 17.97
N ILE A 226 6.82 -3.86 18.59
CA ILE A 226 6.62 -2.68 19.44
C ILE A 226 7.48 -2.75 20.70
N HIS A 227 7.69 -3.94 21.28
CA HIS A 227 8.58 -4.09 22.41
C HIS A 227 10.03 -3.71 22.03
N CYS A 228 10.52 -4.20 20.90
CA CYS A 228 11.88 -3.91 20.44
C CYS A 228 12.06 -2.47 19.93
N LEU A 229 10.98 -1.74 19.64
CA LEU A 229 11.02 -0.33 19.21
C LEU A 229 10.76 0.67 20.34
N TRP A 230 9.99 0.29 21.37
CA TRP A 230 9.50 1.23 22.38
C TRP A 230 9.40 0.64 23.79
N GLU A 231 8.67 -0.46 23.99
CA GLU A 231 8.30 -0.92 25.35
C GLU A 231 9.45 -1.58 26.13
N CYS A 232 10.54 -1.95 25.44
CA CYS A 232 11.72 -2.49 26.10
C CYS A 232 12.38 -1.40 26.95
N LYS A 233 12.54 -1.64 28.26
CA LYS A 233 13.17 -0.67 29.20
C LYS A 233 14.52 -0.11 28.74
N ILE A 234 15.34 -0.92 28.06
CA ILE A 234 16.64 -0.48 27.51
C ILE A 234 16.44 0.47 26.32
N ILE A 235 15.45 0.20 25.47
CA ILE A 235 15.11 1.05 24.32
C ILE A 235 14.42 2.33 24.79
N GLU A 236 13.53 2.23 25.78
CA GLU A 236 12.88 3.37 26.42
C GLU A 236 13.89 4.33 27.06
N ALA A 237 14.86 3.81 27.82
CA ALA A 237 15.94 4.62 28.38
C ALA A 237 16.77 5.33 27.29
N PHE A 238 17.00 4.67 26.16
CA PHE A 238 17.66 5.30 25.02
C PHE A 238 16.81 6.43 24.41
N TRP A 239 15.50 6.23 24.23
CA TRP A 239 14.59 7.28 23.75
C TRP A 239 14.54 8.47 24.70
N GLN A 240 14.47 8.23 26.00
CA GLN A 240 14.51 9.30 27.02
C GLN A 240 15.79 10.12 26.91
N ALA A 241 16.95 9.45 26.82
CA ALA A 241 18.24 10.13 26.69
C ALA A 241 18.35 10.92 25.37
N VAL A 242 17.88 10.37 24.25
CA VAL A 242 17.82 11.10 22.96
C VAL A 242 16.93 12.34 23.06
N CYS A 243 15.70 12.19 23.57
CA CYS A 243 14.77 13.31 23.70
C CYS A 243 15.31 14.39 24.66
N HIS A 244 16.00 14.00 25.72
CA HIS A 244 16.69 14.93 26.61
C HIS A 244 17.77 15.74 25.86
N GLU A 245 18.66 15.06 25.13
CA GLU A 245 19.71 15.71 24.34
C GLU A 245 19.13 16.64 23.26
N ILE A 246 18.06 16.23 22.58
CA ILE A 246 17.35 17.08 21.62
C ILE A 246 16.79 18.32 22.33
N SER A 247 16.15 18.14 23.49
CA SER A 247 15.55 19.23 24.26
C SER A 247 16.60 20.27 24.64
N SER A 248 17.74 19.82 25.16
CA SER A 248 18.86 20.70 25.51
C SER A 248 19.46 21.38 24.28
N ALA A 249 19.56 20.67 23.15
CA ALA A 249 20.12 21.21 21.91
C ALA A 249 19.24 22.28 21.24
N ILE A 250 17.91 22.25 21.43
CA ILE A 250 17.00 23.24 20.85
C ILE A 250 16.47 24.26 21.87
N GLY A 251 16.72 24.04 23.16
CA GLY A 251 16.22 24.91 24.24
C GLY A 251 14.72 24.78 24.51
N GLN A 252 14.08 23.71 24.04
CA GLN A 252 12.64 23.47 24.18
C GLN A 252 12.38 22.00 24.53
N THR A 253 11.50 21.74 25.50
CA THR A 253 11.24 20.39 26.00
C THR A 253 10.60 19.49 24.94
N VAL A 254 11.23 18.35 24.70
CA VAL A 254 10.72 17.25 23.86
C VAL A 254 10.35 16.08 24.75
N HIS A 255 9.05 15.88 24.97
CA HIS A 255 8.57 14.73 25.74
C HIS A 255 8.64 13.45 24.89
N PRO A 256 9.32 12.38 25.37
CA PRO A 256 9.36 11.12 24.65
C PRO A 256 7.96 10.52 24.60
N GLY A 257 7.48 10.25 23.39
CA GLY A 257 6.22 9.54 23.15
C GLY A 257 6.34 8.66 21.91
N PRO A 258 5.63 7.52 21.85
CA PRO A 258 5.80 6.54 20.79
C PRO A 258 5.42 7.10 19.42
N VAL A 259 4.38 7.93 19.34
CA VAL A 259 3.92 8.57 18.10
C VAL A 259 4.99 9.52 17.55
N LEU A 260 5.58 10.36 18.40
CA LEU A 260 6.70 11.23 18.04
C LEU A 260 7.95 10.42 17.66
N CYS A 261 8.36 9.51 18.53
CA CYS A 261 9.64 8.81 18.42
C CYS A 261 9.64 7.79 17.29
N LEU A 262 8.56 7.05 17.05
CA LEU A 262 8.47 6.01 16.02
C LEU A 262 7.91 6.54 14.69
N LEU A 263 6.78 7.27 14.75
CA LEU A 263 6.06 7.71 13.55
C LEU A 263 6.50 9.09 13.07
N GLY A 264 7.22 9.86 13.89
CA GLY A 264 7.77 11.16 13.50
C GLY A 264 6.71 12.26 13.37
N LEU A 265 5.60 12.13 14.09
CA LEU A 265 4.62 13.21 14.18
C LEU A 265 5.14 14.24 15.20
N ILE A 266 5.59 15.38 14.71
CA ILE A 266 6.12 16.47 15.54
C ILE A 266 4.97 17.32 16.10
N PRO A 267 4.86 17.48 17.44
CA PRO A 267 3.89 18.38 18.06
C PRO A 267 3.99 19.81 17.55
N THR A 268 2.86 20.50 17.49
CA THR A 268 2.75 21.89 17.01
C THR A 268 3.65 22.87 17.75
N HIS A 269 3.84 22.70 19.06
CA HIS A 269 4.72 23.56 19.86
C HIS A 269 6.20 23.49 19.42
N LEU A 270 6.65 22.39 18.81
CA LEU A 270 8.01 22.23 18.26
C LEU A 270 8.10 22.66 16.79
N GLY A 271 7.07 23.33 16.24
CA GLY A 271 6.97 23.64 14.81
C GLY A 271 8.16 24.43 14.25
N THR A 272 8.74 25.34 15.03
CA THR A 272 9.96 26.11 14.67
C THR A 272 11.19 25.22 14.50
N HIS A 273 11.23 24.07 15.18
CA HIS A 273 12.32 23.09 15.15
C HIS A 273 11.93 21.79 14.43
N LYS A 274 10.79 21.76 13.71
CA LYS A 274 10.20 20.54 13.11
C LYS A 274 11.22 19.71 12.33
N GLU A 275 11.95 20.34 11.41
CA GLU A 275 12.93 19.64 10.57
C GLU A 275 14.15 19.13 11.36
N THR A 276 14.63 19.91 12.34
CA THR A 276 15.76 19.53 13.18
C THR A 276 15.41 18.34 14.08
N VAL A 277 14.26 18.40 14.76
CA VAL A 277 13.77 17.30 15.61
C VAL A 277 13.51 16.06 14.75
N GLN A 278 12.93 16.23 13.56
CA GLN A 278 12.66 15.11 12.66
C GLN A 278 13.93 14.37 12.24
N LEU A 279 15.00 15.10 11.86
CA LEU A 279 16.27 14.50 11.48
C LEU A 279 16.91 13.77 12.67
N LEU A 280 16.95 14.41 13.84
CA LEU A 280 17.56 13.82 15.04
C LEU A 280 16.83 12.54 15.51
N LEU A 281 15.49 12.53 15.46
CA LEU A 281 14.69 11.34 15.75
C LEU A 281 14.86 10.25 14.67
N MET A 282 14.97 10.63 13.40
CA MET A 282 15.28 9.68 12.32
C MET A 282 16.60 8.95 12.57
N LEU A 283 17.64 9.66 13.03
CA LEU A 283 18.92 9.05 13.38
C LEU A 283 18.78 8.13 14.59
N ALA A 284 17.96 8.48 15.59
CA ALA A 284 17.70 7.61 16.73
C ALA A 284 17.01 6.30 16.30
N ARG A 285 16.01 6.36 15.41
CA ARG A 285 15.43 5.17 14.76
C ARG A 285 16.51 4.35 14.07
N LYS A 286 17.41 5.01 13.32
CA LYS A 286 18.52 4.32 12.64
C LYS A 286 19.42 3.56 13.60
N VAL A 287 19.77 4.14 14.75
CA VAL A 287 20.59 3.46 15.77
C VAL A 287 19.90 2.20 16.28
N ILE A 288 18.61 2.28 16.61
CA ILE A 288 17.82 1.11 17.03
C ILE A 288 17.80 0.05 15.93
N MET A 289 17.56 0.45 14.68
CA MET A 289 17.47 -0.47 13.55
C MET A 289 18.81 -1.14 13.21
N VAL A 290 19.94 -0.43 13.36
CA VAL A 290 21.29 -1.01 13.21
C VAL A 290 21.52 -2.11 14.26
N LYS A 291 20.99 -1.93 15.46
CA LYS A 291 21.06 -2.91 16.54
C LYS A 291 19.82 -3.81 16.62
N TRP A 292 19.00 -3.93 15.57
CA TRP A 292 17.71 -4.65 15.64
C TRP A 292 17.83 -6.11 16.11
N ILE A 293 18.79 -6.85 15.56
CA ILE A 293 18.94 -8.30 15.79
C ILE A 293 19.90 -8.62 16.95
N GLY A 294 20.96 -7.81 17.12
CA GLY A 294 22.03 -8.09 18.10
C GLY A 294 21.60 -7.90 19.56
N CYS A 295 22.46 -8.29 20.52
CA CYS A 295 22.21 -8.03 21.95
C CYS A 295 22.59 -6.61 22.40
N ASP A 296 23.47 -5.92 21.65
CA ASP A 296 24.00 -4.62 22.05
C ASP A 296 22.90 -3.56 22.17
N ALA A 297 22.90 -2.79 23.26
CA ALA A 297 22.01 -1.65 23.41
C ALA A 297 22.33 -0.54 22.40
N PRO A 298 21.31 0.20 21.90
CA PRO A 298 21.56 1.46 21.21
C PRO A 298 22.24 2.45 22.17
N SER A 299 23.25 3.18 21.68
CA SER A 299 24.01 4.13 22.51
C SER A 299 23.89 5.56 22.01
N ILE A 300 23.90 6.51 22.95
CA ILE A 300 23.91 7.95 22.64
C ILE A 300 25.17 8.34 21.87
N GLN A 301 26.30 7.70 22.15
CA GLN A 301 27.54 7.99 21.39
C GLN A 301 27.41 7.60 19.92
N LEU A 302 26.83 6.44 19.60
CA LEU A 302 26.59 6.04 18.22
C LEU A 302 25.61 7.00 17.52
N TRP A 303 24.58 7.45 18.23
CA TRP A 303 23.66 8.47 17.73
C TRP A 303 24.36 9.81 17.43
N LYS A 304 25.21 10.30 18.34
CA LYS A 304 26.00 11.53 18.15
C LYS A 304 26.99 11.42 16.97
N ASN A 305 27.63 10.26 16.81
CA ASN A 305 28.52 10.00 15.67
C ASN A 305 27.75 10.03 14.34
N LEU A 306 26.60 9.35 14.26
CA LEU A 306 25.74 9.39 13.08
C LEU A 306 25.24 10.80 12.76
N PHE A 307 24.92 11.60 13.78
CA PHE A 307 24.55 13.00 13.57
C PHE A 307 25.71 13.80 12.97
N SER A 308 26.93 13.61 13.49
CA SER A 308 28.13 14.28 12.98
C SER A 308 28.42 13.93 11.51
N GLU A 309 28.20 12.67 11.11
CA GLU A 309 28.35 12.25 9.71
C GLU A 309 27.27 12.87 8.80
N VAL A 310 26.01 12.81 9.23
CA VAL A 310 24.87 13.24 8.41
C VAL A 310 24.82 14.76 8.26
N ILE A 311 25.20 15.52 9.29
CA ILE A 311 25.16 16.98 9.22
C ILE A 311 26.18 17.55 8.22
N VAL A 312 27.31 16.87 7.99
CA VAL A 312 28.28 17.27 6.95
C VAL A 312 27.62 17.21 5.57
N LEU A 313 26.88 16.14 5.29
CA LEU A 313 26.13 15.98 4.04
C LEU A 313 25.00 17.02 3.91
N GLU A 314 24.31 17.30 5.00
CA GLU A 314 23.26 18.32 5.02
C GLU A 314 23.86 19.71 4.76
N ARG A 315 24.99 20.04 5.38
CA ARG A 315 25.71 21.30 5.12
C ARG A 315 26.08 21.44 3.64
N LEU A 316 26.65 20.40 3.03
CA LEU A 316 27.00 20.41 1.61
C LEU A 316 25.78 20.66 0.73
N ARG A 317 24.67 19.98 1.01
CA ARG A 317 23.41 20.18 0.29
C ARG A 317 22.93 21.63 0.35
N TYR A 318 22.90 22.23 1.54
CA TYR A 318 22.49 23.63 1.68
C TYR A 318 23.45 24.62 1.01
N SER A 319 24.74 24.33 1.00
CA SER A 319 25.73 25.14 0.29
C SER A 319 25.54 25.08 -1.23
N LEU A 320 25.32 23.88 -1.78
CA LEU A 320 25.07 23.68 -3.21
C LEU A 320 23.76 24.35 -3.66
N ASP A 321 22.74 24.34 -2.81
CA ASP A 321 21.45 25.01 -3.06
C ASP A 321 21.50 26.54 -2.87
N GLY A 322 22.65 27.12 -2.51
CA GLY A 322 22.80 28.56 -2.23
C GLY A 322 22.10 29.03 -0.94
N LYS A 323 21.71 28.11 -0.05
CA LYS A 323 20.90 28.36 1.17
C LYS A 323 21.71 28.24 2.47
N PHE A 324 23.01 28.51 2.42
CA PHE A 324 23.91 28.34 3.57
C PHE A 324 23.50 29.18 4.81
N TYR A 325 22.91 30.36 4.62
CA TYR A 325 22.36 31.15 5.73
C TYR A 325 21.21 30.42 6.46
N THR A 326 20.33 29.76 5.71
CA THR A 326 19.25 28.93 6.28
C THR A 326 19.81 27.76 7.08
N PHE A 327 20.90 27.14 6.61
CA PHE A 327 21.61 26.10 7.34
C PHE A 327 22.14 26.62 8.68
N LYS A 328 22.88 27.74 8.68
CA LYS A 328 23.40 28.35 9.90
C LYS A 328 22.29 28.65 10.91
N ARG A 329 21.26 29.37 10.48
CA ARG A 329 20.12 29.73 11.35
C ARG A 329 19.46 28.51 12.00
N ARG A 330 19.41 27.38 11.28
CA ARG A 330 18.77 26.15 11.76
C ARG A 330 19.66 25.31 12.67
N TRP A 331 20.94 25.19 12.34
CA TRP A 331 21.83 24.19 12.92
C TRP A 331 22.87 24.75 13.86
N GLU A 332 23.18 26.05 13.84
CA GLU A 332 24.30 26.61 14.61
C GLU A 332 24.18 26.35 16.11
N HIS A 333 23.02 26.60 16.73
CA HIS A 333 22.80 26.32 18.15
C HIS A 333 22.98 24.83 18.49
N VAL A 334 22.41 23.96 17.64
CA VAL A 334 22.47 22.50 17.81
C VAL A 334 23.91 21.99 17.65
N LEU A 335 24.65 22.49 16.67
CA LEU A 335 26.04 22.11 16.43
C LEU A 335 26.97 22.57 17.56
N ASN A 336 26.73 23.78 18.09
CA ASN A 336 27.45 24.29 19.25
C ASN A 336 27.21 23.40 20.49
N TYR A 337 25.95 22.99 20.72
CA TYR A 337 25.60 22.09 21.82
C TYR A 337 26.34 20.74 21.70
N PHE A 338 26.34 20.13 20.51
CA PHE A 338 27.01 18.84 20.27
C PHE A 338 28.53 18.96 20.06
N LYS A 339 29.10 20.17 20.09
CA LYS A 339 30.53 20.45 19.84
C LYS A 339 31.03 19.85 18.51
N ILE A 340 30.20 19.90 17.47
CA ILE A 340 30.56 19.44 16.13
C ILE A 340 31.24 20.59 15.40
N ASN A 341 32.49 20.39 14.99
CA ASN A 341 33.30 21.43 14.36
C ASN A 341 32.64 21.97 13.08
N LYS A 342 32.77 23.30 12.91
CA LYS A 342 32.01 24.13 11.98
C LYS A 342 32.19 23.85 10.52
#